data_AF-A0A2U3Q5M8-F1
#
_entry.id   AF-A0A2U3Q5M8-F1
#
_cell.length_a   1.000
_cell.length_b   1.000
_cell.length_c   1.000
_cell.angle_alpha   90.00
_cell.angle_beta   90.00
_cell.angle_gamma   90.00
#
_symmetry.space_group_name_H-M   'P 1'
#
loop_
_entity.id
_entity.type
_entity.pdbx_description
1 polymer ?
#
loop_
_entity_poly.entity_id
_entity_poly.type
_entity_poly.pdbx_seq_one_letter_code
_entity_poly.pdbx_strand_id
1 'polypeptide(L)'
;MNAPLHSSALFRPSRRLSSIGVSEILKISGLAAEMKRRGRDIIIILGLGGSGSLTTPANAPVKWAIADGHPFLAWGQRAAILKEAPHKAAAKLYMNCQISEKNQRKAYNGWSVRTDVQPQGGLKPVWDYANSNFAELPRFMENRALVERWRQTFAIYFGEVRGEPSPGWLGQRPGA
;
A
#
# COMPACT_ATOMS: atom_id res chain seq x y z
N MET A 1 -15.46 -27.95 -48.53
CA MET A 1 -14.63 -27.81 -47.31
C MET A 1 -15.29 -26.76 -46.44
N ASN A 2 -16.05 -27.20 -45.43
CA ASN A 2 -16.90 -26.34 -44.60
C ASN A 2 -16.28 -26.20 -43.21
N ALA A 3 -16.12 -24.95 -42.75
CA ALA A 3 -15.86 -24.63 -41.36
C ALA A 3 -17.12 -24.83 -40.50
N PRO A 4 -16.98 -25.09 -39.19
CA PRO A 4 -18.00 -24.76 -38.21
C PRO A 4 -17.57 -23.63 -37.27
N LEU A 5 -18.55 -22.78 -36.92
CA LEU A 5 -18.49 -21.64 -36.02
C LEU A 5 -18.90 -22.02 -34.56
N HIS A 6 -18.24 -21.37 -33.60
CA HIS A 6 -18.62 -20.94 -32.23
C HIS A 6 -19.25 -21.91 -31.19
N SER A 7 -18.67 -21.90 -29.97
CA SER A 7 -19.45 -21.74 -28.73
C SER A 7 -18.62 -21.27 -27.50
N SER A 8 -19.00 -20.10 -26.99
CA SER A 8 -19.01 -19.54 -25.63
C SER A 8 -17.91 -19.80 -24.56
N ALA A 9 -17.62 -18.71 -23.85
CA ALA A 9 -16.77 -18.53 -22.67
C ALA A 9 -17.05 -19.49 -21.50
N LEU A 10 -15.98 -19.99 -20.88
CA LEU A 10 -16.01 -20.53 -19.52
C LEU A 10 -15.31 -19.57 -18.56
N PHE A 11 -16.05 -18.57 -18.10
CA PHE A 11 -15.70 -17.83 -16.89
C PHE A 11 -15.83 -18.81 -15.71
N ARG A 12 -14.69 -19.25 -15.15
CA ARG A 12 -14.68 -20.08 -13.94
C ARG A 12 -15.04 -19.19 -12.74
N PRO A 13 -16.08 -19.52 -11.96
CA PRO A 13 -16.33 -18.85 -10.69
C PRO A 13 -15.16 -19.10 -9.73
N SER A 14 -14.58 -18.05 -9.16
CA SER A 14 -13.57 -18.19 -8.12
C SER A 14 -14.20 -18.75 -6.84
N ARG A 15 -13.68 -19.89 -6.36
CA ARG A 15 -14.02 -20.42 -5.04
C ARG A 15 -13.59 -19.42 -3.97
N ARG A 16 -14.45 -19.19 -2.97
CA ARG A 16 -14.12 -18.40 -1.78
C ARG A 16 -12.85 -18.96 -1.12
N LEU A 17 -11.83 -18.13 -1.01
CA LEU A 17 -10.65 -18.39 -0.20
C LEU A 17 -11.02 -18.20 1.29
N SER A 18 -11.52 -19.26 1.90
CA SER A 18 -11.70 -19.36 3.35
C SER A 18 -10.43 -19.94 3.98
N SER A 19 -9.39 -19.11 4.10
CA SER A 19 -8.24 -19.35 4.98
C SER A 19 -7.41 -18.06 5.09
N ILE A 20 -7.86 -17.13 5.91
CA ILE A 20 -7.15 -15.87 6.19
C ILE A 20 -6.75 -15.93 7.66
N GLY A 21 -5.49 -15.67 8.00
CA GLY A 21 -5.07 -15.43 9.39
C GLY A 21 -5.78 -14.19 9.94
N VAL A 22 -6.66 -14.41 10.92
CA VAL A 22 -7.89 -13.62 11.18
C VAL A 22 -7.69 -12.38 12.08
N SER A 23 -6.48 -11.94 12.43
CA SER A 23 -6.34 -11.01 13.58
C SER A 23 -6.23 -9.52 13.24
N GLU A 24 -5.41 -9.13 12.26
CA GLU A 24 -5.08 -7.70 12.04
C GLU A 24 -5.62 -7.15 10.71
N ILE A 25 -5.64 -7.98 9.66
CA ILE A 25 -6.40 -7.69 8.43
C ILE A 25 -7.89 -7.59 8.74
N LEU A 26 -8.41 -8.31 9.74
CA LEU A 26 -9.81 -8.19 10.14
C LEU A 26 -10.11 -6.98 11.02
N LYS A 27 -9.12 -6.41 11.72
CA LYS A 27 -9.28 -5.07 12.33
C LYS A 27 -9.37 -4.00 11.25
N ILE A 28 -8.52 -4.10 10.22
CA ILE A 28 -8.53 -3.20 9.06
C ILE A 28 -9.77 -3.43 8.18
N SER A 29 -10.18 -4.67 7.96
CA SER A 29 -11.38 -5.05 7.20
C SER A 29 -12.65 -4.79 7.99
N GLY A 30 -12.61 -4.92 9.31
CA GLY A 30 -13.69 -4.55 10.23
C GLY A 30 -13.88 -3.04 10.24
N LEU A 31 -12.79 -2.29 10.32
CA LEU A 31 -12.80 -0.83 10.16
C LEU A 31 -13.27 -0.43 8.76
N ALA A 32 -12.83 -1.11 7.70
CA ALA A 32 -13.29 -0.86 6.33
C ALA A 32 -14.77 -1.24 6.13
N ALA A 33 -15.26 -2.30 6.76
CA ALA A 33 -16.67 -2.73 6.74
C ALA A 33 -17.55 -1.80 7.58
N GLU A 34 -17.04 -1.27 8.68
CA GLU A 34 -17.70 -0.24 9.49
C GLU A 34 -17.70 1.12 8.78
N MET A 35 -16.62 1.49 8.11
CA MET A 35 -16.55 2.67 7.25
C MET A 35 -17.52 2.55 6.08
N LYS A 36 -17.58 1.39 5.41
CA LYS A 36 -18.59 1.08 4.38
C LYS A 36 -20.02 1.15 4.94
N ARG A 37 -20.28 0.64 6.16
CA ARG A 37 -21.58 0.75 6.85
C ARG A 37 -21.94 2.19 7.20
N ARG A 38 -20.96 3.04 7.48
CA ARG A 38 -21.11 4.47 7.74
C ARG A 38 -21.06 5.34 6.47
N GLY A 39 -21.13 4.73 5.28
CA GLY A 39 -21.11 5.44 4.00
C GLY A 39 -19.78 6.12 3.66
N ARG A 40 -18.70 5.81 4.38
CA ARG A 40 -17.34 6.32 4.14
C ARG A 40 -16.56 5.35 3.26
N ASP A 41 -15.72 5.90 2.40
CA ASP A 41 -15.08 5.23 1.28
C ASP A 41 -14.30 3.95 1.66
N ILE A 42 -14.29 2.99 0.73
CA ILE A 42 -13.58 1.72 0.86
C ILE A 42 -12.08 2.00 0.85
N ILE A 43 -11.41 1.79 1.98
CA ILE A 43 -9.94 1.83 2.08
C ILE A 43 -9.39 0.48 1.62
N ILE A 44 -8.63 0.48 0.51
CA ILE A 44 -7.87 -0.68 0.03
C ILE A 44 -6.38 -0.35 0.24
N ILE A 45 -5.64 -1.26 0.87
CA ILE A 45 -4.19 -1.14 0.98
C ILE A 45 -3.57 -1.72 -0.30
N LEU A 46 -2.84 -0.89 -1.06
CA LEU A 46 -2.34 -1.24 -2.41
C LEU A 46 -0.84 -1.54 -2.46
N GLY A 47 -0.06 -1.12 -1.47
CA GLY A 47 1.37 -1.37 -1.44
C GLY A 47 1.90 -1.31 -0.02
N LEU A 48 3.03 -1.95 0.23
CA LEU A 48 3.84 -1.71 1.43
C LEU A 48 4.92 -0.72 1.05
N GLY A 49 5.22 0.24 1.91
CA GLY A 49 6.24 1.27 1.73
C GLY A 49 7.26 1.20 2.85
N GLY A 50 8.52 1.45 2.49
CA GLY A 50 9.67 1.63 3.37
C GLY A 50 10.71 2.46 2.62
N SER A 51 11.66 3.09 3.32
CA SER A 51 12.61 4.07 2.74
C SER A 51 13.63 3.48 1.75
N GLY A 52 13.53 2.20 1.37
CA GLY A 52 14.39 1.60 0.38
C GLY A 52 14.01 0.15 0.05
N SER A 53 14.86 -0.51 -0.73
CA SER A 53 14.67 -1.90 -1.15
C SER A 53 15.77 -2.80 -0.59
N LEU A 54 15.38 -3.86 0.13
CA LEU A 54 16.30 -4.92 0.58
C LEU A 54 16.69 -5.88 -0.53
N THR A 55 16.07 -5.77 -1.72
CA THR A 55 16.33 -6.67 -2.86
C THR A 55 17.28 -6.06 -3.88
N THR A 56 17.95 -4.96 -3.52
CA THR A 56 18.88 -4.26 -4.40
C THR A 56 20.06 -5.18 -4.78
N PRO A 57 20.45 -5.26 -6.07
CA PRO A 57 21.56 -6.11 -6.52
C PRO A 57 22.87 -5.87 -5.77
N ALA A 58 23.70 -6.91 -5.64
CA ALA A 58 24.96 -6.84 -4.89
C ALA A 58 25.94 -5.78 -5.43
N ASN A 59 25.87 -5.46 -6.73
CA ASN A 59 26.69 -4.46 -7.42
C ASN A 59 26.06 -3.06 -7.47
N ALA A 60 24.91 -2.85 -6.83
CA ALA A 60 24.27 -1.54 -6.84
C ALA A 60 25.10 -0.51 -6.06
N PRO A 61 25.21 0.75 -6.56
CA PRO A 61 26.00 1.79 -5.93
C PRO A 61 25.42 2.28 -4.60
N VAL A 62 24.13 2.01 -4.34
CA VAL A 62 23.44 2.32 -3.09
C VAL A 62 22.68 1.09 -2.63
N LYS A 63 22.76 0.80 -1.33
CA LYS A 63 22.02 -0.30 -0.70
C LYS A 63 21.25 0.24 0.48
N TRP A 64 20.02 -0.25 0.64
CA TRP A 64 19.25 -0.01 1.84
C TRP A 64 19.61 -1.07 2.88
N ALA A 65 19.86 -0.64 4.12
CA ALA A 65 20.21 -1.51 5.22
C ALA A 65 19.49 -1.05 6.49
N ILE A 66 19.19 -2.02 7.36
CA ILE A 66 18.64 -1.77 8.69
C ILE A 66 19.66 -2.36 9.66
N ALA A 67 20.11 -1.57 10.63
CA ALA A 67 20.94 -2.10 11.71
C ALA A 67 20.12 -3.03 12.60
N ASP A 68 20.74 -4.12 13.06
CA ASP A 68 20.06 -5.11 13.90
C ASP A 68 19.47 -4.46 15.16
N GLY A 69 18.20 -4.78 15.44
CA GLY A 69 17.47 -4.25 16.59
C GLY A 69 17.00 -2.80 16.45
N HIS A 70 17.37 -2.06 15.39
CA HIS A 70 16.92 -0.69 15.21
C HIS A 70 15.53 -0.60 14.58
N PRO A 71 14.68 0.34 15.02
CA PRO A 71 13.37 0.56 14.42
C PRO A 71 13.51 1.12 13.01
N PHE A 72 12.64 0.65 12.13
CA PHE A 72 12.41 1.26 10.83
C PHE A 72 10.92 1.55 10.65
N LEU A 73 10.60 2.37 9.63
CA LEU A 73 9.24 2.72 9.31
C LEU A 73 8.76 1.92 8.11
N ALA A 74 7.68 1.18 8.30
CA ALA A 74 6.92 0.57 7.21
C ALA A 74 5.44 0.95 7.29
N TRP A 75 4.77 1.00 6.14
CA TRP A 75 3.32 1.23 6.11
C TRP A 75 2.67 0.67 4.86
N GLY A 76 1.36 0.48 4.93
CA GLY A 76 0.54 0.14 3.78
C GLY A 76 0.09 1.40 3.06
N GLN A 77 0.61 1.69 1.86
CA GLN A 77 0.08 2.74 1.01
C GLN A 77 -1.39 2.44 0.70
N ARG A 78 -2.27 3.38 1.06
CA ARG A 78 -3.72 3.25 0.93
C ARG A 78 -4.19 3.89 -0.37
N ALA A 79 -5.19 3.29 -0.99
CA ALA A 79 -5.94 3.90 -2.06
C ALA A 79 -7.44 3.55 -1.93
N ALA A 80 -8.28 4.38 -2.53
CA ALA A 80 -9.72 4.23 -2.51
C ALA A 80 -10.30 4.65 -3.86
N ILE A 81 -11.50 4.16 -4.17
CA ILE A 81 -12.29 4.64 -5.31
C ILE A 81 -13.31 5.63 -4.77
N LEU A 82 -13.28 6.87 -5.28
CA LEU A 82 -14.25 7.90 -4.90
C LEU A 82 -15.68 7.48 -5.28
N LYS A 83 -16.64 7.76 -4.41
CA LYS A 83 -18.07 7.46 -4.65
C LYS A 83 -18.59 8.07 -5.96
N GLU A 84 -18.09 9.24 -6.32
CA GLU A 84 -18.49 10.01 -7.51
C GLU A 84 -17.47 9.91 -8.66
N ALA A 85 -16.57 8.91 -8.62
CA ALA A 85 -15.61 8.73 -9.70
C ALA A 85 -16.31 8.57 -11.07
N PRO A 86 -15.94 9.35 -12.10
CA PRO A 86 -16.57 9.28 -13.42
C PRO A 86 -16.32 7.95 -14.14
N HIS A 87 -15.23 7.25 -13.79
CA HIS A 87 -14.82 5.99 -14.41
C HIS A 87 -14.67 4.86 -13.38
N LYS A 88 -15.76 4.51 -12.66
CA LYS A 88 -15.74 3.46 -11.61
C LYS A 88 -15.24 2.10 -12.10
N ALA A 89 -15.58 1.70 -13.34
CA ALA A 89 -15.13 0.44 -13.91
C ALA A 89 -13.60 0.42 -14.10
N ALA A 90 -13.04 1.49 -14.67
CA ALA A 90 -11.60 1.65 -14.82
C ALA A 90 -10.89 1.73 -13.46
N ALA A 91 -11.47 2.43 -12.47
CA ALA A 91 -10.91 2.50 -11.12
C ALA A 91 -10.87 1.12 -10.44
N LYS A 92 -11.92 0.29 -10.59
CA LYS A 92 -11.92 -1.09 -10.10
C LYS A 92 -10.87 -1.95 -10.80
N LEU A 93 -10.74 -1.81 -12.12
CA LEU A 93 -9.71 -2.51 -12.88
C LEU A 93 -8.31 -2.12 -12.41
N TYR A 94 -8.07 -0.82 -12.17
CA TYR A 94 -6.80 -0.32 -11.63
C TYR A 94 -6.50 -0.95 -10.27
N MET A 95 -7.45 -0.93 -9.33
CA MET A 95 -7.26 -1.54 -7.99
C MET A 95 -6.95 -3.04 -8.11
N ASN A 96 -7.68 -3.78 -8.95
CA ASN A 96 -7.43 -5.20 -9.22
C ASN A 96 -6.05 -5.44 -9.85
N CYS A 97 -5.62 -4.56 -10.76
CA CYS A 97 -4.30 -4.61 -11.36
C CYS A 97 -3.23 -4.47 -10.28
N GLN A 98 -3.34 -3.46 -9.41
CA GLN A 98 -2.38 -3.18 -8.33
C GLN A 98 -2.22 -4.36 -7.35
N ILE A 99 -3.31 -5.04 -6.97
CA ILE A 99 -3.27 -6.21 -6.09
C ILE A 99 -3.10 -7.55 -6.82
N SER A 100 -2.94 -7.53 -8.15
CA SER A 100 -2.68 -8.77 -8.90
C SER A 100 -1.37 -9.39 -8.44
N GLU A 101 -1.30 -10.72 -8.48
CA GLU A 101 -0.09 -11.45 -8.06
C GLU A 101 1.12 -10.98 -8.88
N LYS A 102 0.93 -10.78 -10.18
CA LYS A 102 1.94 -10.26 -11.11
C LYS A 102 2.53 -8.93 -10.65
N ASN A 103 1.69 -7.99 -10.21
CA ASN A 103 2.16 -6.67 -9.77
C ASN A 103 2.75 -6.73 -8.36
N GLN A 104 2.16 -7.52 -7.47
CA GLN A 104 2.64 -7.70 -6.11
C GLN A 104 4.00 -8.40 -6.03
N ARG A 105 4.26 -9.36 -6.93
CA ARG A 105 5.58 -9.97 -7.10
C ARG A 105 6.63 -9.02 -7.67
N LYS A 106 6.24 -7.85 -8.19
CA LYS A 106 7.14 -6.82 -8.74
C LYS A 106 7.28 -5.61 -7.83
N ALA A 107 6.82 -5.69 -6.59
CA ALA A 107 6.95 -4.59 -5.64
C ALA A 107 8.43 -4.19 -5.49
N TYR A 108 8.72 -2.91 -5.74
CA TYR A 108 10.10 -2.41 -5.83
C TYR A 108 10.91 -2.60 -4.54
N ASN A 109 10.24 -2.60 -3.38
CA ASN A 109 10.83 -2.77 -2.06
C ASN A 109 10.81 -4.21 -1.55
N GLY A 110 10.34 -5.16 -2.36
CA GLY A 110 10.34 -6.58 -2.05
C GLY A 110 9.17 -7.07 -1.18
N TRP A 111 8.36 -6.19 -0.60
CA TRP A 111 7.21 -6.58 0.23
C TRP A 111 5.88 -6.50 -0.50
N SER A 112 4.99 -7.46 -0.22
CA SER A 112 3.64 -7.50 -0.75
C SER A 112 2.59 -7.28 0.33
N VAL A 113 1.49 -6.60 -0.01
CA VAL A 113 0.30 -6.51 0.87
C VAL A 113 -0.49 -7.81 0.91
N ARG A 114 -0.18 -8.77 0.02
CA ARG A 114 -0.82 -10.07 -0.05
C ARG A 114 -0.10 -11.07 0.84
N THR A 115 -0.88 -11.85 1.58
CA THR A 115 -0.37 -12.93 2.45
C THR A 115 0.01 -14.19 1.68
N ASP A 116 -0.50 -14.37 0.46
CA ASP A 116 -0.22 -15.51 -0.41
C ASP A 116 0.95 -15.24 -1.38
N VAL A 117 1.56 -14.05 -1.33
CA VAL A 117 2.75 -13.70 -2.10
C VAL A 117 3.93 -13.61 -1.15
N GLN A 118 4.89 -14.52 -1.33
CA GLN A 118 6.12 -14.48 -0.56
C GLN A 118 6.92 -13.21 -0.91
N PRO A 119 7.38 -12.45 0.10
CA PRO A 119 8.28 -11.33 -0.12
C PRO A 119 9.54 -11.77 -0.86
N GLN A 120 10.06 -10.89 -1.72
CA GLN A 120 11.30 -11.15 -2.45
C GLN A 120 12.52 -11.08 -1.52
N GLY A 121 13.64 -11.68 -1.94
CA GLY A 121 14.93 -11.52 -1.25
C GLY A 121 15.03 -12.20 0.12
N GLY A 122 14.20 -13.21 0.39
CA GLY A 122 14.23 -13.94 1.68
C GLY A 122 13.66 -13.14 2.86
N LEU A 123 12.97 -12.04 2.58
CA LEU A 123 12.33 -11.23 3.61
C LEU A 123 11.15 -11.95 4.23
N LYS A 124 10.94 -11.68 5.52
CA LYS A 124 9.68 -12.01 6.17
C LYS A 124 8.60 -11.03 5.69
N PRO A 125 7.32 -11.37 5.79
CA PRO A 125 6.26 -10.39 5.69
C PRO A 125 6.51 -9.19 6.59
N VAL A 126 6.17 -7.97 6.15
CA VAL A 126 6.56 -6.75 6.86
C VAL A 126 6.00 -6.69 8.28
N TRP A 127 4.81 -7.26 8.49
CA TRP A 127 4.12 -7.33 9.78
C TRP A 127 4.75 -8.33 10.76
N ASP A 128 5.65 -9.21 10.31
CA ASP A 128 6.39 -10.13 11.18
C ASP A 128 7.64 -9.49 11.79
N TYR A 129 8.02 -8.28 11.34
CA TYR A 129 9.11 -7.50 11.94
C TYR A 129 8.57 -6.62 13.07
N ALA A 130 8.90 -6.96 14.32
CA ALA A 130 8.50 -6.20 15.50
C ALA A 130 9.00 -4.74 15.48
N ASN A 131 10.14 -4.50 14.85
CA ASN A 131 10.78 -3.18 14.72
C ASN A 131 10.32 -2.38 13.48
N SER A 132 9.33 -2.87 12.71
CA SER A 132 8.82 -2.18 11.50
C SER A 132 7.83 -1.05 11.78
N ASN A 133 7.29 -0.99 13.00
CA ASN A 133 6.28 -0.01 13.41
C ASN A 133 5.06 0.07 12.47
N PHE A 134 4.74 -1.04 11.78
CA PHE A 134 3.74 -1.09 10.72
C PHE A 134 2.35 -0.59 11.16
N ALA A 135 1.93 -1.00 12.36
CA ALA A 135 0.65 -0.58 12.94
C ALA A 135 0.71 0.80 13.62
N GLU A 136 1.90 1.28 13.97
CA GLU A 136 2.08 2.50 14.76
C GLU A 136 2.06 3.76 13.91
N LEU A 137 2.55 3.71 12.66
CA LEU A 137 2.49 4.89 11.79
C LEU A 137 1.05 5.39 11.57
N PRO A 138 0.06 4.54 11.23
CA PRO A 138 -1.32 4.99 11.13
C PRO A 138 -1.86 5.63 12.42
N ARG A 139 -1.56 5.04 13.58
CA ARG A 139 -1.99 5.57 14.89
C ARG A 139 -1.37 6.93 15.18
N PHE A 140 -0.08 7.09 14.89
CA PHE A 140 0.60 8.37 14.98
C PHE A 140 -0.04 9.42 14.07
N MET A 141 -0.33 9.05 12.82
CA MET A 141 -0.89 9.96 11.81
C MET A 141 -2.33 10.40 12.11
N GLU A 142 -3.11 9.59 12.84
CA GLU A 142 -4.45 9.94 13.32
C GLU A 142 -4.44 11.06 14.36
N ASN A 143 -3.39 11.16 15.19
CA ASN A 143 -3.25 12.23 16.17
C ASN A 143 -2.59 13.47 15.56
N ARG A 144 -3.39 14.29 14.86
CA ARG A 144 -2.89 15.50 14.17
C ARG A 144 -2.19 16.49 15.09
N ALA A 145 -2.64 16.63 16.34
CA ALA A 145 -2.01 17.50 17.33
C ALA A 145 -0.61 17.02 17.73
N LEU A 146 -0.43 15.71 17.93
CA LEU A 146 0.88 15.12 18.21
C LEU A 146 1.84 15.28 17.03
N VAL A 147 1.35 15.03 15.80
CA VAL A 147 2.13 15.21 14.56
C VAL A 147 2.57 16.68 14.41
N GLU A 148 1.70 17.63 14.71
CA GLU A 148 2.02 19.05 14.67
C GLU A 148 3.14 19.40 15.64
N ARG A 149 3.01 18.98 16.91
CA ARG A 149 4.03 19.24 17.94
C ARG A 149 5.40 18.72 17.51
N TRP A 150 5.48 17.48 17.03
CA TRP A 150 6.76 16.92 16.57
C TRP A 150 7.33 17.68 15.37
N ARG A 151 6.49 18.14 14.44
CA ARG A 151 6.97 18.93 13.30
C ARG A 151 7.59 20.26 13.75
N GLN A 152 6.93 20.95 14.70
CA GLN A 152 7.46 22.19 15.28
C GLN A 152 8.75 21.94 16.05
N THR A 153 8.82 20.85 16.82
CA THR A 153 10.05 20.44 17.49
C THR A 153 11.17 20.21 16.48
N PHE A 154 10.92 19.51 15.38
CA PHE A 154 11.93 19.29 14.33
C PHE A 154 12.35 20.58 13.62
N ALA A 155 11.45 21.53 13.41
CA ALA A 155 11.80 22.84 12.84
C ALA A 155 12.78 23.62 13.73
N ILE A 156 12.71 23.45 15.06
CA ILE A 156 13.70 24.05 15.99
C ILE A 156 15.10 23.47 15.76
N TYR A 157 15.20 22.18 15.46
CA TYR A 157 16.50 21.50 15.29
C TYR A 157 17.06 21.58 13.87
N PHE A 158 16.21 21.52 12.84
CA PHE A 158 16.63 21.44 11.43
C PHE A 158 16.44 22.76 10.67
N GLY A 159 15.73 23.72 11.27
CA GLY A 159 15.26 24.92 10.59
C GLY A 159 14.01 24.67 9.75
N GLU A 160 13.47 25.76 9.22
CA GLU A 160 12.35 25.72 8.28
C GLU A 160 12.71 25.00 6.98
N VAL A 161 11.71 24.35 6.37
CA VAL A 161 11.86 23.70 5.06
C VAL A 161 12.20 24.76 4.00
N ARG A 162 13.24 24.51 3.21
CA ARG A 162 13.71 25.40 2.14
C ARG A 162 13.64 24.73 0.77
N GLY A 163 13.53 25.57 -0.26
CA GLY A 163 13.46 25.14 -1.66
C GLY A 163 12.03 24.95 -2.15
N GLU A 164 11.89 24.86 -3.47
CA GLU A 164 10.59 24.64 -4.11
C GLU A 164 10.09 23.21 -3.85
N PRO A 165 8.75 23.01 -3.75
CA PRO A 165 8.19 21.68 -3.64
C PRO A 165 8.56 20.85 -4.87
N SER A 166 9.11 19.64 -4.65
CA SER A 166 9.58 18.78 -5.75
C SER A 166 8.51 18.40 -6.79
N PRO A 167 7.20 18.29 -6.46
CA PRO A 167 6.16 18.10 -7.47
C PRO A 167 5.73 19.39 -8.19
N GLY A 168 6.32 20.54 -7.84
CA GLY A 168 5.87 21.87 -8.26
C GLY A 168 4.58 22.33 -7.59
N TRP A 169 3.95 23.37 -8.14
CA TRP A 169 2.68 23.92 -7.67
C TRP A 169 1.52 23.51 -8.59
N LEU A 170 0.77 22.48 -8.19
CA LEU A 170 -0.30 21.87 -9.00
C LEU A 170 -1.62 22.66 -8.96
N GLY A 171 -1.78 23.59 -8.03
CA GLY A 171 -3.03 24.33 -7.83
C GLY A 171 -4.19 23.47 -7.31
N GLN A 172 -5.42 23.99 -7.41
CA GLN A 172 -6.61 23.35 -6.84
C GLN A 172 -7.25 22.27 -7.75
N ARG A 173 -6.99 22.32 -9.06
CA ARG A 173 -7.64 21.46 -10.06
C ARG A 173 -6.66 20.93 -11.11
N PRO A 174 -5.68 20.09 -10.71
CA PRO A 174 -4.78 19.47 -11.68
C PRO A 174 -5.55 18.51 -12.60
N GLY A 175 -5.48 18.74 -13.92
CA GLY A 175 -6.10 17.90 -14.94
C GLY A 175 -7.61 18.07 -15.15
N ALA A 176 -8.21 19.16 -14.62
CA ALA A 176 -9.59 19.56 -14.90
C ALA A 176 -9.74 20.30 -16.23
#